data_AF-A0AAF0PQX5-F1
#
_entry.id   AF-A0AAF0PQX5-F1
#
_cell.length_a   1.000
_cell.length_b   1.000
_cell.length_c   1.000
_cell.angle_alpha   90.00
_cell.angle_beta   90.00
_cell.angle_gamma   90.00
#
_symmetry.space_group_name_H-M   'P 1'
#
loop_
_entity.id
_entity.type
_entity.pdbx_description
1 polymer ?
#
loop_
_entity_poly.entity_id
_entity_poly.type
_entity_poly.pdbx_seq_one_letter_code
_entity_poly.pdbx_strand_id
1 'polypeptide(L)'
;MSTKTSTLMTWHKDERVDDEILRHPTDSMAWKSFDEIHPSFALDPCNVQLGLVSDGFQPFRNSKTSHSIWPVVIIPYNLPPWLCMKQENFILSMIIPGPNGPRDAIDTYLQPLIEDLKELWEVGIETYDALTRQNFKLHASLLWTINDFSAYGNLSGWSTKGKLACPCCKEDTSSIRLTNCSLQFCREFAQTRENAQHLSDAEWNRQVIEWFKDRVINT
;
A
#
# COMPACT_ATOMS: atom_id res chain seq x y z
N MET A 1 22.26 -7.17 -8.32
CA MET A 1 22.32 -7.06 -6.84
C MET A 1 23.62 -7.65 -6.32
N SER A 2 24.11 -7.23 -5.15
CA SER A 2 25.25 -7.89 -4.49
C SER A 2 24.78 -9.12 -3.71
N THR A 3 25.67 -10.08 -3.42
CA THR A 3 25.37 -11.22 -2.55
C THR A 3 24.81 -10.78 -1.19
N LYS A 4 25.36 -9.69 -0.62
CA LYS A 4 24.87 -9.13 0.65
C LYS A 4 23.42 -8.67 0.55
N THR A 5 23.08 -7.95 -0.53
CA THR A 5 21.72 -7.46 -0.74
C THR A 5 20.75 -8.61 -0.94
N SER A 6 21.14 -9.65 -1.69
CA SER A 6 20.30 -10.82 -1.90
C SER A 6 19.97 -11.54 -0.59
N THR A 7 20.97 -11.80 0.26
CA THR A 7 20.73 -12.37 1.60
C THR A 7 19.75 -11.53 2.43
N LEU A 8 19.83 -10.20 2.33
CA LEU A 8 18.92 -9.31 3.06
C LEU A 8 17.48 -9.33 2.52
N MET A 9 17.26 -9.74 1.26
CA MET A 9 15.92 -9.87 0.68
C MET A 9 15.18 -11.12 1.16
N THR A 10 15.89 -12.14 1.64
CA THR A 10 15.28 -13.36 2.22
C THR A 10 15.24 -13.33 3.75
N TRP A 11 15.72 -12.23 4.37
CA TRP A 11 15.81 -12.06 5.82
C TRP A 11 14.51 -12.38 6.56
N HIS A 12 13.37 -11.94 6.02
CA HIS A 12 12.05 -12.13 6.65
C HIS A 12 11.68 -13.60 6.89
N LYS A 13 12.26 -14.52 6.10
CA LYS A 13 12.07 -15.97 6.21
C LYS A 13 13.22 -16.66 6.94
N ASP A 14 14.46 -16.24 6.68
CA ASP A 14 15.66 -16.99 7.11
C ASP A 14 16.19 -16.59 8.50
N GLU A 15 16.16 -15.28 8.82
CA GLU A 15 16.83 -14.73 10.00
C GLU A 15 15.86 -14.08 11.00
N ARG A 16 14.59 -13.95 10.63
CA ARG A 16 13.56 -13.35 11.50
C ARG A 16 13.31 -14.21 12.74
N VAL A 17 13.19 -13.55 13.89
CA VAL A 17 12.68 -14.15 15.13
C VAL A 17 11.16 -14.08 15.14
N ASP A 18 10.50 -15.24 15.15
CA ASP A 18 9.04 -15.34 15.25
C ASP A 18 8.61 -15.70 16.68
N ASP A 19 8.40 -14.66 17.49
CA ASP A 19 7.98 -14.75 18.90
C ASP A 19 6.68 -13.98 19.17
N GLU A 20 5.87 -13.79 18.12
CA GLU A 20 4.59 -13.07 18.13
C GLU A 20 4.67 -11.57 18.44
N ILE A 21 5.88 -10.99 18.51
CA ILE A 21 6.07 -9.55 18.70
C ILE A 21 6.14 -8.84 17.34
N LEU A 22 5.27 -7.85 17.14
CA LEU A 22 5.22 -7.02 15.93
C LEU A 22 6.44 -6.09 15.85
N ARG A 23 7.46 -6.47 15.07
CA ARG A 23 8.68 -5.66 14.82
C ARG A 23 8.81 -5.23 13.38
N HIS A 24 8.17 -5.96 12.48
CA HIS A 24 8.32 -5.84 11.05
C HIS A 24 6.98 -6.10 10.33
N PRO A 25 6.72 -5.53 9.14
CA PRO A 25 5.55 -5.84 8.32
C PRO A 25 5.21 -7.33 8.20
N THR A 26 6.21 -8.20 8.14
CA THR A 26 6.01 -9.66 8.07
C THR A 26 5.41 -10.30 9.33
N ASP A 27 5.50 -9.63 10.48
CA ASP A 27 4.86 -10.08 11.72
C ASP A 27 3.36 -9.71 11.75
N SER A 28 2.89 -8.87 10.81
CA SER A 28 1.51 -8.41 10.73
C SER A 28 0.53 -9.52 10.33
N MET A 29 -0.72 -9.38 10.76
CA MET A 29 -1.79 -10.27 10.34
C MET A 29 -2.06 -10.19 8.84
N ALA A 30 -1.86 -9.02 8.21
CA ALA A 30 -2.03 -8.86 6.77
C ALA A 30 -1.06 -9.74 5.98
N TRP A 31 0.22 -9.75 6.37
CA TRP A 31 1.25 -10.59 5.73
C TRP A 31 0.94 -12.07 5.91
N LYS A 32 0.63 -12.49 7.14
CA LYS A 32 0.29 -13.89 7.46
C LYS A 32 -0.93 -14.36 6.66
N SER A 33 -1.99 -13.54 6.63
CA SER A 33 -3.20 -13.85 5.86
C SER A 33 -2.91 -13.91 4.35
N PHE A 34 -2.04 -13.05 3.84
CA PHE A 34 -1.63 -13.07 2.43
C PHE A 34 -0.90 -14.37 2.08
N ASP A 35 0.05 -14.79 2.92
CA ASP A 35 0.82 -16.02 2.72
C ASP A 35 -0.09 -17.28 2.78
N GLU A 36 -1.11 -17.27 3.64
CA GLU A 36 -2.13 -18.33 3.71
C GLU A 36 -2.99 -18.41 2.44
N ILE A 37 -3.37 -17.27 1.86
CA ILE A 37 -4.17 -17.21 0.62
C ILE A 37 -3.31 -17.54 -0.61
N HIS A 38 -2.03 -17.19 -0.59
CA HIS A 38 -1.11 -17.32 -1.72
C HIS A 38 0.13 -18.16 -1.36
N PRO A 39 -0.04 -19.45 -1.02
CA PRO A 39 1.07 -20.30 -0.59
C PRO A 39 2.14 -20.47 -1.68
N SER A 40 1.76 -20.47 -2.95
CA SER A 40 2.71 -20.54 -4.08
C SER A 40 3.66 -19.33 -4.12
N PHE A 41 3.18 -18.15 -3.73
CA PHE A 41 4.00 -16.95 -3.64
C PHE A 41 4.91 -17.01 -2.40
N ALA A 42 4.37 -17.37 -1.24
CA ALA A 42 5.11 -17.44 0.03
C ALA A 42 6.18 -18.55 0.08
N LEU A 43 6.05 -19.56 -0.77
CA LEU A 43 7.05 -20.63 -0.89
C LEU A 43 8.43 -20.11 -1.27
N ASP A 44 8.51 -19.11 -2.16
CA ASP A 44 9.78 -18.52 -2.59
C ASP A 44 10.09 -17.24 -1.76
N PRO A 45 11.10 -17.26 -0.87
CA PRO A 45 11.49 -16.07 -0.11
C PRO A 45 12.04 -14.91 -0.96
N CYS A 46 12.41 -15.17 -2.21
CA CYS A 46 12.90 -14.12 -3.10
C CYS A 46 11.75 -13.26 -3.65
N ASN A 47 10.50 -13.71 -3.55
CA ASN A 47 9.34 -12.93 -3.94
C ASN A 47 9.14 -11.73 -3.01
N VAL A 48 8.76 -10.58 -3.59
CA VAL A 48 8.82 -9.29 -2.90
C VAL A 48 7.43 -8.80 -2.51
N GLN A 49 7.24 -8.48 -1.23
CA GLN A 49 6.06 -7.75 -0.78
C GLN A 49 6.35 -6.25 -0.75
N LEU A 50 5.45 -5.48 -1.34
CA LEU A 50 5.59 -4.04 -1.57
C LEU A 50 4.57 -3.25 -0.76
N GLY A 51 4.98 -2.11 -0.22
CA GLY A 51 4.09 -1.05 0.24
C GLY A 51 4.07 0.10 -0.74
N LEU A 52 2.91 0.68 -1.00
CA LEU A 52 2.77 1.90 -1.81
C LEU A 52 2.44 3.09 -0.93
N VAL A 53 3.17 4.18 -1.07
CA VAL A 53 2.96 5.41 -0.31
C VAL A 53 2.67 6.53 -1.28
N SER A 54 1.60 7.29 -1.05
CA SER A 54 1.33 8.51 -1.80
C SER A 54 0.50 9.49 -0.99
N ASP A 55 0.89 10.76 -1.05
CA ASP A 55 0.18 11.88 -0.44
C ASP A 55 0.51 13.18 -1.18
N GLY A 56 -0.36 14.18 -1.07
CA GLY A 56 -0.12 15.51 -1.62
C GLY A 56 0.70 16.38 -0.68
N PHE A 57 1.90 16.79 -1.11
CA PHE A 57 2.71 17.75 -0.35
C PHE A 57 2.80 19.10 -1.05
N GLN A 58 2.86 20.17 -0.24
CA GLN A 58 3.07 21.53 -0.74
C GLN A 58 4.57 21.90 -0.67
N PRO A 59 5.29 21.93 -1.80
CA PRO A 59 6.73 22.26 -1.81
C PRO A 59 7.00 23.71 -1.41
N PHE A 60 6.04 24.61 -1.67
CA PHE A 60 6.18 26.05 -1.43
C PHE A 60 5.46 26.44 -0.15
N ARG A 61 6.17 26.31 0.98
CA ARG A 61 5.68 26.54 2.36
C ARG A 61 4.99 27.90 2.58
N ASN A 62 5.31 28.92 1.77
CA ASN A 62 4.89 30.32 1.98
C ASN A 62 4.20 30.98 0.75
N SER A 63 3.78 30.24 -0.27
CA SER A 63 3.08 30.83 -1.42
C SER A 63 1.60 31.06 -1.13
N LYS A 64 1.04 32.18 -1.62
CA LYS A 64 -0.43 32.41 -1.63
C LYS A 64 -1.16 31.47 -2.58
N THR A 65 -0.44 30.79 -3.47
CA THR A 65 -0.96 29.80 -4.40
C THR A 65 -0.86 28.40 -3.78
N SER A 66 -1.98 27.69 -3.73
CA SER A 66 -2.00 26.28 -3.37
C SER A 66 -1.26 25.47 -4.43
N HIS A 67 -0.30 24.64 -4.00
CA HIS A 67 0.44 23.74 -4.88
C HIS A 67 0.52 22.37 -4.21
N SER A 68 0.13 21.31 -4.91
CA SER A 68 0.16 19.94 -4.41
C SER A 68 0.89 19.05 -5.41
N ILE A 69 2.00 18.45 -4.98
CA ILE A 69 2.76 17.44 -5.73
C ILE A 69 2.55 16.10 -5.02
N TRP A 70 2.37 15.03 -5.79
CA TRP A 70 2.14 13.70 -5.25
C TRP A 70 3.27 12.76 -5.65
N PRO A 71 4.22 12.44 -4.77
CA PRO A 71 5.13 11.33 -4.98
C PRO A 71 4.36 10.02 -4.83
N VAL A 72 4.71 9.04 -5.66
CA VAL A 72 4.29 7.65 -5.51
C VAL A 72 5.55 6.85 -5.23
N VAL A 73 5.65 6.34 -4.01
CA VAL A 73 6.84 5.64 -3.50
C VAL A 73 6.48 4.19 -3.24
N ILE A 74 7.31 3.28 -3.74
CA ILE A 74 7.24 1.85 -3.47
C ILE A 74 8.32 1.49 -2.44
N ILE A 75 7.93 0.70 -1.44
CA ILE A 75 8.81 0.23 -0.36
C ILE A 75 8.87 -1.29 -0.41
N PRO A 76 10.04 -1.91 -0.67
CA PRO A 76 10.20 -3.36 -0.55
C PRO A 76 10.32 -3.75 0.93
N TYR A 77 9.34 -4.50 1.42
CA TYR A 77 9.31 -4.90 2.82
C TYR A 77 10.19 -6.11 3.14
N ASN A 78 10.75 -6.79 2.15
CA ASN A 78 11.59 -7.97 2.37
C ASN A 78 12.88 -7.72 3.19
N LEU A 79 13.35 -6.47 3.20
CA LEU A 79 14.56 -6.05 3.91
C LEU A 79 14.35 -6.05 5.44
N PRO A 80 15.41 -6.22 6.24
CA PRO A 80 15.29 -6.17 7.68
C PRO A 80 14.84 -4.80 8.21
N PRO A 81 14.34 -4.72 9.46
CA PRO A 81 13.78 -3.51 10.07
C PRO A 81 14.69 -2.29 10.02
N TRP A 82 16.01 -2.50 10.13
CA TRP A 82 17.00 -1.42 10.08
C TRP A 82 17.33 -0.93 8.66
N LEU A 83 16.76 -1.56 7.62
CA LEU A 83 16.94 -1.19 6.21
C LEU A 83 15.63 -0.85 5.51
N CYS A 84 14.53 -1.58 5.74
CA CYS A 84 13.31 -1.46 4.94
C CYS A 84 12.73 -0.04 4.90
N MET A 85 12.88 0.73 5.99
CA MET A 85 12.39 2.12 6.07
C MET A 85 13.48 3.18 5.82
N LYS A 86 14.67 2.80 5.35
CA LYS A 86 15.69 3.77 4.95
C LYS A 86 15.38 4.35 3.58
N GLN A 87 15.60 5.66 3.45
CA GLN A 87 15.36 6.40 2.20
C GLN A 87 16.09 5.80 0.99
N GLU A 88 17.27 5.21 1.18
CA GLU A 88 18.05 4.55 0.12
C GLU A 88 17.36 3.31 -0.48
N ASN A 89 16.39 2.73 0.22
CA ASN A 89 15.62 1.57 -0.22
C ASN A 89 14.22 1.94 -0.71
N PHE A 90 13.87 3.24 -0.72
CA PHE A 90 12.62 3.71 -1.29
C PHE A 90 12.75 3.85 -2.80
N ILE A 91 11.80 3.25 -3.51
CA ILE A 91 11.72 3.34 -4.96
C ILE A 91 10.72 4.45 -5.28
N LEU A 92 11.21 5.61 -5.69
CA LEU A 92 10.35 6.66 -6.23
C LEU A 92 9.89 6.25 -7.63
N SER A 93 8.68 5.71 -7.73
CA SER A 93 8.11 5.26 -9.01
C SER A 93 7.74 6.45 -9.89
N MET A 94 7.07 7.45 -9.32
CA MET A 94 6.70 8.66 -10.06
C MET A 94 6.44 9.88 -9.17
N ILE A 95 6.41 11.04 -9.83
CA ILE A 95 5.98 12.31 -9.25
C ILE A 95 4.85 12.86 -10.11
N ILE A 96 3.65 13.00 -9.55
CA ILE A 96 2.54 13.67 -10.20
C ILE A 96 2.68 15.18 -9.93
N PRO A 97 2.87 16.01 -10.97
CA PRO A 97 3.11 17.43 -10.79
C PRO A 97 1.84 18.17 -10.39
N GLY A 98 2.02 19.27 -9.65
CA GLY A 98 0.95 20.21 -9.33
C GLY A 98 0.59 21.14 -10.50
N PRO A 99 -0.23 22.19 -10.26
CA PRO A 99 -0.50 22.80 -8.96
C PRO A 99 -1.64 22.17 -8.16
N ASN A 100 -2.54 21.44 -8.80
CA ASN A 100 -3.64 20.77 -8.12
C ASN A 100 -3.29 19.29 -7.89
N GLY A 101 -3.82 18.71 -6.82
CA GLY A 101 -3.75 17.26 -6.64
C GLY A 101 -4.52 16.53 -7.74
N PRO A 102 -4.22 15.24 -7.97
CA PRO A 102 -4.75 14.47 -9.11
C PRO A 102 -6.26 14.23 -9.03
N ARG A 103 -6.85 14.24 -7.82
CA ARG A 103 -8.28 13.96 -7.59
C ARG A 103 -8.69 12.67 -8.34
N ASP A 104 -9.71 12.76 -9.18
CA ASP A 104 -10.29 11.64 -9.91
C ASP A 104 -9.39 11.14 -11.06
N ALA A 105 -8.38 11.91 -11.48
CA ALA A 105 -7.46 11.55 -12.57
C ALA A 105 -6.23 10.74 -12.10
N ILE A 106 -6.16 10.38 -10.82
CA ILE A 106 -5.03 9.64 -10.24
C ILE A 106 -4.82 8.27 -10.89
N ASP A 107 -5.91 7.64 -11.35
CA ASP A 107 -5.90 6.37 -12.07
C ASP A 107 -5.09 6.44 -13.37
N THR A 108 -5.24 7.53 -14.12
CA THR A 108 -4.52 7.79 -15.37
C THR A 108 -3.02 7.89 -15.13
N TYR A 109 -2.61 8.49 -14.01
CA TYR A 109 -1.20 8.55 -13.64
C TYR A 109 -0.68 7.20 -13.16
N LEU A 110 -1.46 6.46 -12.37
CA LEU A 110 -1.01 5.18 -11.82
C LEU A 110 -1.00 4.03 -12.84
N GLN A 111 -1.69 4.17 -13.96
CA GLN A 111 -1.81 3.13 -15.00
C GLN A 111 -0.49 2.39 -15.32
N PRO A 112 0.63 3.06 -15.66
CA PRO A 112 1.89 2.35 -15.94
C PRO A 112 2.42 1.55 -14.75
N LEU A 113 2.35 2.10 -13.53
CA LEU A 113 2.76 1.37 -12.33
C LEU A 113 1.87 0.14 -12.08
N ILE A 114 0.57 0.28 -12.35
CA ILE A 114 -0.40 -0.81 -12.22
C ILE A 114 -0.10 -1.92 -13.23
N GLU A 115 0.28 -1.58 -14.46
CA GLU A 115 0.70 -2.53 -15.48
C GLU A 115 1.96 -3.30 -15.06
N ASP A 116 2.99 -2.59 -14.56
CA ASP A 116 4.22 -3.22 -14.04
C ASP A 116 3.93 -4.17 -12.86
N LEU A 117 3.06 -3.75 -11.92
CA LEU A 117 2.68 -4.56 -10.77
C LEU A 117 1.92 -5.84 -11.17
N LYS A 118 1.10 -5.79 -12.22
CA LYS A 118 0.44 -6.98 -12.76
C LYS A 118 1.43 -7.90 -13.43
N GLU A 119 2.35 -7.37 -14.24
CA GLU A 119 3.37 -8.19 -14.87
C GLU A 119 4.19 -8.91 -13.81
N LEU A 120 4.61 -8.21 -12.75
CA LEU A 120 5.30 -8.80 -11.60
C LEU A 120 4.48 -9.87 -10.87
N TRP A 121 3.16 -9.70 -10.76
CA TRP A 121 2.30 -10.64 -10.08
C TRP A 121 2.00 -11.88 -10.92
N GLU A 122 1.50 -11.70 -12.15
CA GLU A 122 0.95 -12.76 -12.99
C GLU A 122 2.05 -13.50 -13.76
N VAL A 123 2.98 -12.76 -14.35
CA VAL A 123 4.04 -13.31 -15.19
C VAL A 123 5.28 -13.53 -14.34
N GLY A 124 5.74 -12.51 -13.62
CA GLY A 124 7.03 -12.48 -12.95
C GLY A 124 8.19 -12.24 -13.93
N ILE A 125 9.29 -11.67 -13.43
CA ILE A 125 10.43 -11.23 -14.24
C ILE A 125 11.64 -12.12 -13.98
N GLU A 126 12.33 -12.56 -15.04
CA GLU A 126 13.57 -13.32 -14.89
C GLU A 126 14.64 -12.44 -14.22
N THR A 127 15.07 -12.86 -13.04
CA THR A 127 16.00 -12.10 -12.18
C THR A 127 17.16 -12.99 -11.79
N TYR A 128 18.38 -12.46 -11.88
CA TYR A 128 19.58 -13.16 -11.43
C TYR A 128 19.81 -12.96 -9.94
N ASP A 129 19.81 -14.05 -9.19
CA ASP A 129 20.18 -14.05 -7.78
C ASP A 129 21.71 -14.21 -7.62
N ALA A 130 22.35 -13.19 -7.03
CA ALA A 130 23.78 -13.19 -6.76
C ALA A 130 24.20 -14.10 -5.59
N LEU A 131 23.27 -14.57 -4.76
CA LEU A 131 23.53 -15.50 -3.66
C LEU A 131 23.64 -16.93 -4.18
N THR A 132 22.60 -17.43 -4.84
CA THR A 132 22.56 -18.78 -5.44
C THR A 132 23.29 -18.86 -6.79
N ARG A 133 23.57 -17.71 -7.41
CA ARG A 133 24.15 -17.58 -8.76
C ARG A 133 23.28 -18.19 -9.86
N GLN A 134 21.97 -18.18 -9.66
CA GLN A 134 20.99 -18.75 -10.58
C GLN A 134 19.94 -17.69 -10.96
N ASN A 135 19.33 -17.86 -12.13
CA ASN A 135 18.14 -17.12 -12.47
C ASN A 135 16.94 -17.74 -11.76
N PHE A 136 16.05 -16.90 -11.28
CA PHE A 136 14.74 -17.29 -10.77
C PHE A 136 13.69 -16.35 -11.35
N LYS A 137 12.42 -16.72 -11.20
CA LYS A 137 11.30 -15.88 -11.61
C LYS A 137 10.86 -15.05 -10.42
N LEU A 138 11.19 -13.76 -10.43
CA LEU A 138 10.81 -12.83 -9.38
C LEU A 138 9.35 -12.45 -9.54
N HIS A 139 8.54 -12.73 -8.51
CA HIS A 139 7.21 -12.15 -8.37
C HIS A 139 7.19 -11.07 -7.29
N ALA A 140 6.28 -10.11 -7.44
CA ALA A 140 6.01 -9.12 -6.40
C ALA A 140 4.52 -8.94 -6.17
N SER A 141 4.15 -8.60 -4.94
CA SER A 141 2.76 -8.31 -4.56
C SER A 141 2.68 -6.99 -3.79
N LEU A 142 1.60 -6.24 -4.00
CA LEU A 142 1.31 -5.05 -3.22
C LEU A 142 0.53 -5.44 -1.97
N LEU A 143 1.12 -5.23 -0.80
CA LEU A 143 0.55 -5.63 0.49
C LEU A 143 -0.42 -4.60 1.05
N TRP A 144 -0.09 -3.31 0.96
CA TRP A 144 -0.98 -2.22 1.36
C TRP A 144 -0.53 -0.86 0.82
N THR A 145 -1.36 0.15 1.08
CA THR A 145 -1.09 1.55 0.77
C THR A 145 -1.00 2.37 2.05
N ILE A 146 -0.06 3.31 2.11
CA ILE A 146 0.13 4.26 3.21
C ILE A 146 -0.24 5.64 2.69
N ASN A 147 -1.32 6.19 3.22
CA ASN A 147 -1.87 7.49 2.84
C ASN A 147 -2.63 8.09 4.02
N ASP A 148 -2.79 9.41 3.99
CA ASP A 148 -3.76 10.06 4.86
C ASP A 148 -5.19 9.79 4.36
N PHE A 149 -6.19 10.11 5.20
CA PHE A 149 -7.57 9.81 4.85
C PHE A 149 -8.06 10.57 3.60
N SER A 150 -7.47 11.71 3.25
CA SER A 150 -7.87 12.46 2.07
C SER A 150 -7.29 11.84 0.79
N ALA A 151 -6.03 11.42 0.85
CA ALA A 151 -5.31 10.71 -0.20
C ALA A 151 -5.86 9.31 -0.44
N TYR A 152 -6.34 8.65 0.61
CA TYR A 152 -7.11 7.42 0.49
C TYR A 152 -8.25 7.55 -0.53
N GLY A 153 -9.02 8.65 -0.47
CA GLY A 153 -10.17 8.86 -1.36
C GLY A 153 -9.78 8.99 -2.82
N ASN A 154 -8.61 9.59 -3.10
CA ASN A 154 -8.08 9.62 -4.46
C ASN A 154 -7.65 8.20 -4.88
N LEU A 155 -6.82 7.53 -4.09
CA LEU A 155 -6.23 6.23 -4.46
C LEU A 155 -7.25 5.09 -4.59
N SER A 156 -8.27 5.06 -3.72
CA SER A 156 -9.30 4.02 -3.70
C SER A 156 -10.53 4.35 -4.53
N GLY A 157 -10.68 5.61 -4.96
CA GLY A 157 -11.94 6.12 -5.52
C GLY A 157 -13.08 6.20 -4.49
N TRP A 158 -12.81 5.97 -3.20
CA TRP A 158 -13.83 6.03 -2.14
C TRP A 158 -14.16 7.47 -1.76
N SER A 159 -15.44 7.73 -1.48
CA SER A 159 -15.84 9.03 -0.95
C SER A 159 -15.35 9.18 0.48
N THR A 160 -14.39 10.07 0.72
CA THR A 160 -13.88 10.38 2.07
C THR A 160 -14.70 11.48 2.77
N LYS A 161 -15.85 11.83 2.19
CA LYS A 161 -16.73 12.91 2.65
C LYS A 161 -18.18 12.46 2.71
N GLY A 162 -18.94 13.11 3.58
CA GLY A 162 -20.39 12.94 3.67
C GLY A 162 -20.81 11.65 4.38
N LYS A 163 -21.99 11.14 4.01
CA LYS A 163 -22.63 9.98 4.66
C LYS A 163 -21.87 8.67 4.49
N LEU A 164 -21.07 8.54 3.44
CA LEU A 164 -20.35 7.32 3.09
C LEU A 164 -18.84 7.45 3.36
N ALA A 165 -18.44 8.39 4.23
CA ALA A 165 -17.04 8.66 4.48
C ALA A 165 -16.28 7.44 5.00
N CYS A 166 -16.90 6.61 5.84
CA CYS A 166 -16.26 5.46 6.45
C CYS A 166 -16.15 4.29 5.45
N PRO A 167 -14.94 3.86 5.04
CA PRO A 167 -14.78 2.70 4.16
C PRO A 167 -15.11 1.38 4.86
N CYS A 168 -15.04 1.33 6.19
CA CYS A 168 -15.38 0.15 6.98
C CYS A 168 -16.90 -0.05 7.05
N CYS A 169 -17.64 1.02 7.36
CA CYS A 169 -19.07 0.94 7.62
C CYS A 169 -19.91 1.11 6.35
N LYS A 170 -19.36 1.70 5.29
CA LYS A 170 -20.03 1.85 3.98
C LYS A 170 -21.42 2.48 4.13
N GLU A 171 -22.47 1.79 3.68
CA GLU A 171 -23.86 2.26 3.75
C GLU A 171 -24.39 2.33 5.19
N ASP A 172 -23.82 1.55 6.10
CA ASP A 172 -24.20 1.51 7.52
C ASP A 172 -23.58 2.65 8.34
N THR A 173 -22.79 3.52 7.70
CA THR A 173 -22.11 4.64 8.37
C THR A 173 -23.11 5.55 9.09
N SER A 174 -23.06 5.55 10.42
CA SER A 174 -23.88 6.44 11.25
C SER A 174 -23.34 7.87 11.16
N SER A 175 -24.05 8.76 10.46
CA SER A 175 -23.64 10.15 10.28
C SER A 175 -24.66 11.15 10.82
N ILE A 176 -24.17 12.19 11.50
CA ILE A 176 -24.97 13.31 11.97
C ILE A 176 -24.51 14.58 11.30
N ARG A 177 -25.47 15.30 10.71
CA ARG A 177 -25.23 16.66 10.22
C ARG A 177 -25.43 17.62 11.38
N LEU A 178 -24.40 18.39 11.71
CA LEU A 178 -24.50 19.42 12.74
C LEU A 178 -25.35 20.57 12.20
N THR A 179 -26.29 21.08 12.99
CA THR A 179 -27.29 22.06 12.55
C THR A 179 -26.70 23.44 12.21
N ASN A 180 -25.52 23.77 12.73
CA ASN A 180 -24.86 25.08 12.54
C ASN A 180 -23.48 24.99 11.85
N CYS A 181 -23.11 23.82 11.33
CA CYS A 181 -21.90 23.65 10.53
C CYS A 181 -22.20 22.76 9.32
N SER A 182 -21.57 23.05 8.18
CA SER A 182 -21.57 22.15 7.01
C SER A 182 -20.81 20.84 7.24
N LEU A 183 -20.30 20.62 8.45
CA LEU A 183 -19.59 19.41 8.87
C LEU A 183 -20.58 18.30 9.20
N GLN A 184 -20.36 17.14 8.58
CA GLN A 184 -21.07 15.90 8.86
C GLN A 184 -20.13 14.98 9.65
N PHE A 185 -20.55 14.60 10.86
CA PHE A 185 -19.75 13.80 11.78
C PHE A 185 -20.16 12.34 11.68
N CYS A 186 -19.22 11.45 11.36
CA CYS A 186 -19.44 10.01 11.48
C CYS A 186 -19.23 9.61 12.94
N ARG A 187 -20.25 9.03 13.59
CA ARG A 187 -20.19 8.71 15.03
C ARG A 187 -19.15 7.65 15.37
N GLU A 188 -18.92 6.70 14.47
CA GLU A 188 -18.00 5.58 14.70
C GLU A 188 -16.52 5.98 14.70
N PHE A 189 -16.17 7.09 14.03
CA PHE A 189 -14.82 7.64 14.07
C PHE A 189 -14.39 8.14 15.47
N ALA A 190 -15.34 8.36 16.40
CA ALA A 190 -15.05 8.76 17.77
C ALA A 190 -14.84 7.57 18.74
N GLN A 191 -15.15 6.33 18.33
CA GLN A 191 -15.08 5.13 19.19
C GLN A 191 -13.90 4.19 18.86
N THR A 192 -13.00 4.58 17.95
CA THR A 192 -11.94 3.73 17.38
C THR A 192 -10.74 3.43 18.28
N ARG A 193 -10.85 3.55 19.61
CA ARG A 193 -9.86 2.92 20.51
C ARG A 193 -10.14 1.43 20.75
N GLU A 194 -11.39 0.99 20.64
CA GLU A 194 -11.76 -0.42 20.87
C GLU A 194 -12.01 -1.20 19.56
N ASN A 195 -12.30 -0.52 18.45
CA ASN A 195 -12.55 -1.16 17.14
C ASN A 195 -11.28 -1.41 16.29
N ALA A 196 -10.09 -1.31 16.87
CA ALA A 196 -8.84 -1.67 16.18
C ALA A 196 -8.81 -3.16 15.74
N GLN A 197 -9.71 -4.00 16.27
CA GLN A 197 -9.93 -5.38 15.82
C GLN A 197 -10.80 -5.51 14.55
N HIS A 198 -11.60 -4.50 14.20
CA HIS A 198 -12.47 -4.53 13.01
C HIS A 198 -11.78 -4.04 11.73
N LEU A 199 -10.61 -3.40 11.86
CA LEU A 199 -9.66 -3.23 10.76
C LEU A 199 -8.76 -4.48 10.66
N SER A 200 -9.35 -5.68 10.68
CA SER A 200 -8.59 -6.86 10.25
C SER A 200 -8.26 -6.64 8.78
N ASP A 201 -6.98 -6.41 8.52
CA ASP A 201 -6.33 -6.08 7.25
C ASP A 201 -6.71 -6.97 6.03
N ALA A 202 -7.52 -8.01 6.21
CA ALA A 202 -7.92 -8.96 5.17
C ALA A 202 -9.02 -8.43 4.20
N GLU A 203 -9.97 -7.62 4.67
CA GLU A 203 -11.11 -7.21 3.83
C GLU A 203 -10.83 -5.92 3.03
N TRP A 204 -9.88 -5.12 3.51
CA TRP A 204 -9.35 -3.93 2.84
C TRP A 204 -8.34 -4.31 1.75
N ASN A 205 -7.44 -5.26 2.03
CA ASN A 205 -6.57 -5.84 1.00
C ASN A 205 -7.39 -6.56 -0.07
N ARG A 206 -8.46 -7.29 0.31
CA ARG A 206 -9.42 -7.79 -0.67
C ARG A 206 -10.03 -6.65 -1.48
N GLN A 207 -10.51 -5.55 -0.90
CA GLN A 207 -11.14 -4.52 -1.73
C GLN A 207 -10.16 -3.79 -2.64
N VAL A 208 -8.93 -3.48 -2.24
CA VAL A 208 -7.96 -2.83 -3.13
C VAL A 208 -7.43 -3.83 -4.17
N ILE A 209 -7.06 -5.05 -3.77
CA ILE A 209 -6.55 -6.09 -4.67
C ILE A 209 -7.67 -6.63 -5.58
N GLU A 210 -8.87 -6.89 -5.08
CA GLU A 210 -10.03 -7.31 -5.89
C GLU A 210 -10.55 -6.16 -6.75
N TRP A 211 -10.54 -4.90 -6.30
CA TRP A 211 -10.82 -3.75 -7.17
C TRP A 211 -9.77 -3.62 -8.27
N PHE A 212 -8.49 -3.89 -7.97
CA PHE A 212 -7.42 -3.99 -8.97
C PHE A 212 -7.55 -5.22 -9.87
N LYS A 213 -8.05 -6.37 -9.39
CA LYS A 213 -8.28 -7.58 -10.21
C LYS A 213 -9.52 -7.43 -11.11
N ASP A 214 -10.65 -6.98 -10.58
CA ASP A 214 -11.94 -6.90 -11.29
C ASP A 214 -11.94 -5.88 -12.42
N ARG A 215 -11.18 -4.78 -12.30
CA ARG A 215 -11.09 -3.77 -13.37
C ARG A 215 -10.10 -4.10 -14.47
N VAL A 216 -9.32 -5.16 -14.30
CA VAL A 216 -8.18 -5.52 -15.15
C VAL A 216 -8.47 -6.77 -15.95
N ILE A 217 -9.29 -7.67 -15.39
CA ILE A 217 -9.86 -8.81 -16.10
C ILE A 217 -10.99 -8.37 -17.06
N ASN A 218 -11.55 -7.17 -16.89
CA ASN A 218 -12.70 -6.66 -17.65
C ASN A 218 -12.39 -5.47 -18.59
N THR A 219 -11.12 -5.27 -18.97
CA THR A 219 -10.67 -4.39 -20.07
C THR A 219 -9.75 -5.16 -21.00
#